data_AF-A0A1Y6FLL0-F1
#
_entry.id   AF-A0A1Y6FLL0-F1
#
_cell.length_a   1.000
_cell.length_b   1.000
_cell.length_c   1.000
_cell.angle_alpha   90.00
_cell.angle_beta   90.00
_cell.angle_gamma   90.00
#
_symmetry.space_group_name_H-M   'P 1'
#
loop_
_entity.id
_entity.type
_entity.pdbx_description
1 polymer ?
#
loop_
_entity_poly.entity_id
_entity_poly.type
_entity_poly.pdbx_seq_one_letter_code
_entity_poly.pdbx_strand_id
1 'polypeptide(L)'
;MRLVYFDECKYNLPAQPFYWLGALSICADAAPEIEESVNRLSDEYFGTRVLSRETEFHAKDIFHRKNHFRDWEIDRRLDCLLKLAEIVGNNKSIRKIEVRIDPSKMVANSGWEDKAFMFLTEKVQIDTKSLSETCIMIGDFDGEFADGNVANLSRFRADGTDYEFGKKIDRIIDSVYFIHSHHSRLLQLADVYTYCLQLDASPLPENYPREKLKQLIRADTKLHSPQRYKNWPTEQSWAKIK
;
A
#
# COMPACT_ATOMS: atom_id res chain seq x y z
N MET A 1 20.04 -1.91 2.31
CA MET A 1 18.91 -2.88 2.33
C MET A 1 17.62 -2.08 2.45
N ARG A 2 16.52 -2.58 1.88
CA ARG A 2 15.20 -1.94 1.97
C ARG A 2 14.21 -2.73 2.81
N LEU A 3 13.34 -2.00 3.50
CA LEU A 3 12.16 -2.51 4.18
C LEU A 3 10.96 -2.15 3.29
N VAL A 4 10.23 -3.16 2.81
CA VAL A 4 9.06 -2.94 1.95
C VAL A 4 7.80 -3.25 2.74
N TYR A 5 7.08 -2.22 3.14
CA TYR A 5 5.78 -2.34 3.80
C TYR A 5 4.68 -2.29 2.74
N PHE A 6 3.67 -3.15 2.84
CA PHE A 6 2.54 -3.11 1.91
C PHE A 6 1.22 -3.39 2.60
N ASP A 7 0.16 -2.82 2.03
CA ASP A 7 -1.22 -3.03 2.45
C ASP A 7 -2.12 -3.25 1.23
N GLU A 8 -3.32 -3.75 1.47
CA GLU A 8 -4.29 -4.07 0.43
C GLU A 8 -5.59 -3.27 0.55
N CYS A 9 -6.22 -3.04 -0.60
CA CYS A 9 -7.62 -2.65 -0.62
C CYS A 9 -8.42 -3.59 -1.50
N LYS A 10 -9.33 -4.33 -0.86
CA LYS A 10 -10.15 -5.36 -1.50
C LYS A 10 -11.13 -4.76 -2.50
N TYR A 11 -11.31 -5.46 -3.61
CA TYR A 11 -12.36 -5.19 -4.58
C TYR A 11 -13.75 -5.31 -3.93
N ASN A 12 -14.58 -4.28 -4.04
CA ASN A 12 -15.92 -4.25 -3.46
C ASN A 12 -16.83 -3.23 -4.16
N LEU A 13 -17.63 -3.68 -5.12
CA LEU A 13 -18.57 -2.82 -5.83
C LEU A 13 -19.75 -2.35 -4.95
N PRO A 14 -20.30 -1.15 -5.21
CA PRO A 14 -19.88 -0.19 -6.22
C PRO A 14 -18.75 0.76 -5.76
N ALA A 15 -18.40 0.72 -4.47
CA ALA A 15 -17.50 1.71 -3.86
C ALA A 15 -16.03 1.56 -4.25
N GLN A 16 -15.60 0.33 -4.58
CA GLN A 16 -14.22 -0.01 -4.88
C GLN A 16 -14.15 -0.95 -6.09
N PRO A 17 -14.02 -0.39 -7.32
CA PRO A 17 -14.02 -1.17 -8.56
C PRO A 17 -12.69 -1.87 -8.85
N PHE A 18 -11.67 -1.66 -8.03
CA PHE A 18 -10.33 -2.21 -8.21
C PHE A 18 -9.85 -2.94 -6.96
N TYR A 19 -9.03 -3.96 -7.15
CA TYR A 19 -8.19 -4.51 -6.08
C TYR A 19 -6.84 -3.81 -6.11
N TRP A 20 -6.35 -3.36 -4.96
CA TRP A 20 -5.09 -2.62 -4.84
C TRP A 20 -4.11 -3.32 -3.91
N LEU A 21 -2.83 -3.24 -4.26
CA LEU A 21 -1.72 -3.34 -3.33
C LEU A 21 -0.91 -2.05 -3.41
N GLY A 22 -0.78 -1.34 -2.30
CA GLY A 22 0.12 -0.20 -2.18
C GLY A 22 1.30 -0.57 -1.29
N ALA A 23 2.52 -0.24 -1.72
CA ALA A 23 3.74 -0.57 -1.00
C ALA A 23 4.71 0.61 -0.93
N LEU A 24 5.41 0.68 0.20
CA LEU A 24 6.44 1.66 0.51
C LEU A 24 7.78 0.95 0.69
N SER A 25 8.71 1.23 -0.22
CA SER A 25 10.09 0.75 -0.22
C SER A 25 10.99 1.81 0.44
N ILE A 26 11.47 1.51 1.64
CA ILE A 26 12.19 2.44 2.52
C ILE A 26 13.61 1.92 2.76
N CYS A 27 14.63 2.79 2.64
CA CYS A 27 15.99 2.41 3.06
C CYS A 27 16.01 2.18 4.57
N ALA A 28 16.60 1.08 5.04
CA ALA A 28 16.67 0.76 6.46
C ALA A 28 17.27 1.92 7.30
N ASP A 29 18.27 2.62 6.77
CA ASP A 29 18.92 3.75 7.44
C ASP A 29 18.01 4.98 7.59
N ALA A 30 17.02 5.14 6.71
CA ALA A 30 16.06 6.24 6.76
C ALA A 30 14.79 5.90 7.56
N ALA A 31 14.58 4.62 7.88
CA ALA A 31 13.38 4.16 8.57
C ALA A 31 13.16 4.83 9.95
N PRO A 32 14.19 5.01 10.81
CA PRO A 32 14.00 5.65 12.12
C PRO A 32 13.50 7.10 12.04
N GLU A 33 13.97 7.87 11.04
CA GLU A 33 13.56 9.26 10.85
C GLU A 33 12.10 9.37 10.36
N ILE A 34 11.71 8.45 9.47
CA ILE A 34 10.32 8.37 8.98
C ILE A 34 9.40 7.94 10.13
N GLU A 35 9.78 6.92 10.89
CA GLU A 35 9.04 6.47 12.07
C GLU A 35 8.86 7.59 13.09
N GLU A 36 9.92 8.34 13.40
CA GLU A 36 9.85 9.50 14.30
C GLU A 36 8.88 10.57 13.79
N SER A 37 8.80 10.77 12.48
CA SER A 37 7.83 11.70 11.88
C SER A 37 6.39 11.27 12.17
N VAL A 38 6.09 9.97 12.09
CA VAL A 38 4.76 9.43 12.44
C VAL A 38 4.53 9.45 13.95
N ASN A 39 5.56 9.19 14.77
CA ASN A 39 5.45 9.26 16.22
C ASN A 39 5.12 10.67 16.71
N ARG A 40 5.65 11.72 16.06
CA ARG A 40 5.27 13.10 16.36
C ARG A 40 3.79 13.37 16.05
N LEU A 41 3.27 12.84 14.93
CA LEU A 41 1.83 12.92 14.66
C LEU A 41 1.03 12.14 15.70
N SER A 42 1.49 10.97 16.12
CA SER A 42 0.81 10.20 17.17
C SER A 42 0.72 10.99 18.48
N ASP A 43 1.82 11.64 18.87
CA ASP A 43 1.86 12.51 20.05
C ASP A 43 0.91 13.71 19.90
N GLU A 44 0.89 14.34 18.72
CA GLU A 44 -0.01 15.46 18.41
C GLU A 44 -1.50 15.07 18.49
N TYR A 45 -1.87 13.95 17.87
CA TYR A 45 -3.28 13.58 17.72
C TYR A 45 -3.82 12.71 18.86
N PHE A 46 -2.98 11.91 19.51
CA PHE A 46 -3.37 10.98 20.58
C PHE A 46 -2.74 11.29 21.94
N GLY A 47 -1.80 12.24 22.03
CA GLY A 47 -1.09 12.57 23.27
C GLY A 47 -0.06 11.52 23.70
N THR A 48 0.30 10.60 22.82
CA THR A 48 1.30 9.56 23.10
C THR A 48 1.96 9.04 21.83
N ARG A 49 3.20 8.58 21.96
CA ARG A 49 3.97 7.92 20.89
C ARG A 49 3.80 6.40 20.89
N VAL A 50 3.30 5.83 21.99
CA VAL A 50 3.21 4.38 22.20
C VAL A 50 2.32 3.75 21.13
N LEU A 51 2.80 2.67 20.50
CA LEU A 51 2.03 1.87 19.57
C LEU A 51 0.97 1.05 20.32
N SER A 52 -0.28 1.27 19.95
CA SER A 52 -1.45 0.54 20.43
C SER A 52 -2.59 0.67 19.43
N ARG A 53 -3.64 -0.15 19.59
CA ARG A 53 -4.86 -0.06 18.78
C ARG A 53 -5.59 1.29 18.94
N GLU A 54 -5.46 1.94 20.09
CA GLU A 54 -6.09 3.24 20.37
C GLU A 54 -5.34 4.43 19.72
N THR A 55 -4.16 4.16 19.17
CA THR A 55 -3.25 5.15 18.57
C THR A 55 -2.91 4.79 17.12
N GLU A 56 -3.65 3.85 16.55
CA GLU A 56 -3.41 3.34 15.21
C GLU A 56 -3.95 4.30 14.16
N PHE A 57 -3.09 4.75 13.24
CA PHE A 57 -3.54 5.48 12.07
C PHE A 57 -4.06 4.49 11.01
N HIS A 58 -5.36 4.19 11.05
CA HIS A 58 -6.04 3.46 9.97
C HIS A 58 -6.84 4.44 9.11
N ALA A 59 -6.39 4.68 7.88
CA ALA A 59 -6.86 5.78 7.03
C ALA A 59 -8.36 5.74 6.76
N LYS A 60 -8.90 4.54 6.55
CA LYS A 60 -10.33 4.30 6.36
C LYS A 60 -11.13 4.71 7.60
N ASP A 61 -10.65 4.39 8.80
CA ASP A 61 -11.33 4.75 10.04
C ASP A 61 -11.25 6.25 10.34
N ILE A 62 -10.11 6.88 10.06
CA ILE A 62 -9.95 8.33 10.15
C ILE A 62 -10.95 9.01 9.20
N PHE A 63 -11.03 8.58 7.94
CA PHE A 63 -11.91 9.21 6.97
C PHE A 63 -13.40 8.99 7.28
N HIS A 64 -13.77 7.79 7.72
CA HIS A 64 -15.16 7.42 8.00
C HIS A 64 -15.60 7.67 9.45
N ARG A 65 -14.75 8.29 10.29
CA ARG A 65 -15.08 8.63 11.69
C ARG A 65 -15.44 7.37 12.51
N LYS A 66 -14.61 6.33 12.41
CA LYS A 66 -14.80 5.04 13.10
C LYS A 66 -13.86 4.88 14.30
N ASN A 67 -14.12 3.86 15.12
CA ASN A 67 -13.29 3.49 16.27
C ASN A 67 -12.93 4.70 17.16
N HIS A 68 -11.66 4.90 17.50
CA HIS A 68 -11.21 5.98 18.37
C HIS A 68 -11.24 7.38 17.69
N PHE A 69 -11.66 7.47 16.43
CA PHE A 69 -11.89 8.72 15.69
C PHE A 69 -13.34 9.21 15.76
N ARG A 70 -14.22 8.56 16.53
CA ARG A 70 -15.64 8.93 16.66
C ARG A 70 -15.87 10.35 17.15
N ASP A 71 -14.96 10.89 17.96
CA ASP A 71 -15.09 12.24 18.52
C ASP A 71 -14.28 13.30 17.75
N TRP A 72 -13.64 12.91 16.63
CA TRP A 72 -12.87 13.85 15.84
C TRP A 72 -13.73 14.57 14.81
N GLU A 73 -13.65 15.90 14.86
CA GLU A 73 -14.22 16.77 13.85
C GLU A 73 -13.56 16.56 12.47
N ILE A 74 -14.31 16.89 11.42
CA ILE A 74 -13.92 16.62 10.04
C ILE A 74 -12.60 17.28 9.64
N ASP A 75 -12.36 18.53 10.04
CA ASP A 75 -11.11 19.21 9.70
C ASP A 75 -9.91 18.58 10.41
N ARG A 76 -10.06 18.11 11.66
CA ARG A 76 -9.01 17.36 12.37
C ARG A 76 -8.66 16.05 11.66
N ARG A 77 -9.67 15.32 11.17
CA ARG A 77 -9.47 14.06 10.43
C ARG A 77 -8.79 14.30 9.08
N LEU A 78 -9.20 15.34 8.36
CA LEU A 78 -8.58 15.71 7.08
C LEU A 78 -7.15 16.19 7.23
N ASP A 79 -6.88 17.02 8.25
CA ASP A 79 -5.53 17.47 8.61
C ASP A 79 -4.61 16.28 8.94
N CYS A 80 -5.09 15.34 9.77
CA CYS A 80 -4.35 14.12 10.09
C CYS A 80 -4.00 13.29 8.85
N LEU A 81 -4.98 13.05 7.97
CA LEU A 81 -4.75 12.29 6.73
C LEU A 81 -3.78 13.01 5.79
N LEU A 82 -3.90 14.34 5.68
CA LEU A 82 -3.01 15.13 4.84
C LEU A 82 -1.56 15.06 5.35
N LYS A 83 -1.32 15.25 6.65
CA LYS A 83 0.04 15.14 7.23
C LYS A 83 0.65 13.76 7.03
N LEU A 84 -0.13 12.68 7.18
CA LEU A 84 0.34 11.32 6.88
C LEU A 84 0.65 11.16 5.39
N ALA A 85 -0.20 11.68 4.51
CA ALA A 85 0.02 11.67 3.07
C ALA A 85 1.24 12.51 2.64
N GLU A 86 1.53 13.61 3.33
CA GLU A 86 2.72 14.44 3.12
C GLU A 86 4.00 13.69 3.48
N ILE A 87 4.02 12.94 4.60
CA ILE A 87 5.16 12.08 4.96
C ILE A 87 5.46 11.12 3.80
N VAL A 88 4.45 10.45 3.26
CA VAL A 88 4.62 9.49 2.14
C VAL A 88 4.95 10.18 0.82
N GLY A 89 4.24 11.26 0.51
CA GLY A 89 4.28 11.95 -0.77
C GLY A 89 5.58 12.73 -0.96
N ASN A 90 6.01 13.45 0.08
CA ASN A 90 7.06 14.47 -0.04
C ASN A 90 8.43 13.99 0.48
N ASN A 91 8.49 12.86 1.19
CA ASN A 91 9.75 12.27 1.63
C ASN A 91 10.43 11.47 0.48
N LYS A 92 11.63 11.91 0.08
CA LYS A 92 12.41 11.28 -1.01
C LYS A 92 12.98 9.92 -0.65
N SER A 93 13.08 9.59 0.63
CA SER A 93 13.54 8.30 1.14
C SER A 93 12.47 7.21 1.03
N ILE A 94 11.21 7.59 0.78
CA ILE A 94 10.09 6.68 0.60
C ILE A 94 9.82 6.50 -0.90
N ARG A 95 10.01 5.27 -1.38
CA ARG A 95 9.66 4.89 -2.75
C ARG A 95 8.32 4.19 -2.76
N LYS A 96 7.41 4.65 -3.61
CA LYS A 96 6.04 4.17 -3.74
C LYS A 96 5.94 3.16 -4.87
N ILE A 97 5.30 2.04 -4.59
CA ILE A 97 5.04 0.95 -5.53
C ILE A 97 3.56 0.61 -5.46
N GLU A 98 2.88 0.53 -6.60
CA GLU A 98 1.45 0.20 -6.62
C GLU A 98 1.09 -0.88 -7.65
N VAL A 99 0.10 -1.68 -7.30
CA VAL A 99 -0.54 -2.62 -8.21
C VAL A 99 -2.04 -2.40 -8.13
N ARG A 100 -2.66 -2.20 -9.30
CA ARG A 100 -4.11 -2.11 -9.47
C ARG A 100 -4.57 -3.24 -10.37
N ILE A 101 -5.45 -4.08 -9.86
CA ILE A 101 -6.22 -5.04 -10.67
C ILE A 101 -7.63 -4.52 -10.86
N ASP A 102 -8.17 -4.69 -12.06
CA ASP A 102 -9.59 -4.50 -12.40
C ASP A 102 -10.23 -5.88 -12.62
N PRO A 103 -10.79 -6.50 -11.57
CA PRO A 103 -11.42 -7.82 -11.66
C PRO A 103 -12.55 -7.88 -12.68
N SER A 104 -13.26 -6.77 -12.92
CA SER A 104 -14.38 -6.73 -13.87
C SER A 104 -13.96 -6.99 -15.33
N LYS A 105 -12.67 -6.84 -15.62
CA LYS A 105 -12.06 -7.08 -16.92
C LYS A 105 -11.27 -8.39 -16.96
N MET A 106 -11.30 -9.21 -15.93
CA MET A 106 -10.61 -10.50 -15.95
C MET A 106 -11.52 -11.59 -16.50
N VAL A 107 -10.93 -12.52 -17.27
CA VAL A 107 -11.65 -13.71 -17.76
C VAL A 107 -11.98 -14.66 -16.61
N ALA A 108 -11.07 -14.78 -15.65
CA ALA A 108 -11.29 -15.56 -14.43
C ALA A 108 -11.83 -14.65 -13.32
N ASN A 109 -12.94 -15.06 -12.71
CA ASN A 109 -13.56 -14.36 -11.57
C ASN A 109 -12.92 -14.74 -10.22
N SER A 110 -11.66 -15.16 -10.20
CA SER A 110 -10.90 -15.49 -8.98
C SER A 110 -9.40 -15.41 -9.22
N GLY A 111 -8.61 -15.37 -8.14
CA GLY A 111 -7.14 -15.40 -8.19
C GLY A 111 -6.50 -14.07 -8.58
N TRP A 112 -7.22 -12.96 -8.50
CA TRP A 112 -6.64 -11.63 -8.72
C TRP A 112 -5.73 -11.21 -7.58
N GLU A 113 -5.94 -11.72 -6.36
CA GLU A 113 -5.09 -11.48 -5.19
C GLU A 113 -3.69 -12.07 -5.42
N ASP A 114 -3.62 -13.34 -5.82
CA ASP A 114 -2.36 -14.01 -6.17
C ASP A 114 -1.65 -13.29 -7.33
N LYS A 115 -2.39 -12.87 -8.36
CA LYS A 115 -1.83 -12.09 -9.48
C LYS A 115 -1.34 -10.72 -9.03
N ALA A 116 -2.06 -10.05 -8.14
CA ALA A 116 -1.66 -8.76 -7.60
C ALA A 116 -0.36 -8.91 -6.81
N PHE A 117 -0.28 -9.91 -5.93
CA PHE A 117 0.92 -10.21 -5.16
C PHE A 117 2.11 -10.57 -6.07
N MET A 118 1.89 -11.40 -7.09
CA MET A 118 2.88 -11.69 -8.13
C MET A 118 3.40 -10.40 -8.77
N PHE A 119 2.52 -9.52 -9.27
CA PHE A 119 2.95 -8.25 -9.85
C PHE A 119 3.65 -7.34 -8.84
N LEU A 120 3.23 -7.33 -7.58
CA LEU A 120 3.87 -6.54 -6.54
C LEU A 120 5.32 -7.01 -6.34
N THR A 121 5.54 -8.31 -6.17
CA THR A 121 6.89 -8.87 -6.02
C THR A 121 7.78 -8.57 -7.23
N GLU A 122 7.23 -8.59 -8.45
CA GLU A 122 7.99 -8.17 -9.64
C GLU A 122 8.35 -6.68 -9.61
N LYS A 123 7.45 -5.81 -9.18
CA LYS A 123 7.74 -4.37 -9.08
C LYS A 123 8.77 -4.08 -8.00
N VAL A 124 8.69 -4.77 -6.87
CA VAL A 124 9.70 -4.72 -5.80
C VAL A 124 11.05 -5.24 -6.30
N GLN A 125 11.09 -6.36 -7.02
CA GLN A 125 12.29 -6.91 -7.65
C GLN A 125 12.93 -5.90 -8.62
N ILE A 126 12.14 -5.21 -9.45
CA ILE A 126 12.65 -4.19 -10.38
C ILE A 126 13.17 -2.96 -9.61
N ASP A 127 12.45 -2.52 -8.58
CA ASP A 127 12.87 -1.37 -7.76
C ASP A 127 14.21 -1.64 -7.09
N THR A 128 14.30 -2.73 -6.32
CA THR A 128 15.51 -3.14 -5.59
C THR A 128 16.68 -3.44 -6.52
N LYS A 129 16.44 -4.08 -7.67
CA LYS A 129 17.47 -4.28 -8.71
C LYS A 129 18.00 -2.95 -9.24
N SER A 130 17.14 -1.95 -9.49
CA SER A 130 17.58 -0.62 -9.95
C SER A 130 18.40 0.15 -8.92
N LEU A 131 18.34 -0.28 -7.66
CA LEU A 131 19.03 0.33 -6.54
C LEU A 131 20.24 -0.51 -6.09
N SER A 132 20.47 -1.67 -6.74
CA SER A 132 21.50 -2.65 -6.38
C SER A 132 21.41 -3.14 -4.93
N GLU A 133 20.17 -3.31 -4.42
CA GLU A 133 19.91 -3.69 -3.04
C GLU A 133 19.05 -4.96 -2.94
N THR A 134 18.98 -5.50 -1.72
CA THR A 134 18.02 -6.53 -1.31
C THR A 134 16.98 -5.94 -0.36
N CYS A 135 15.85 -6.63 -0.18
CA CYS A 135 14.80 -6.24 0.73
C CYS A 135 14.11 -7.42 1.43
N ILE A 136 13.46 -7.12 2.55
CA ILE A 136 12.39 -7.94 3.11
C ILE A 136 11.04 -7.28 2.81
N MET A 137 9.97 -8.09 2.77
CA MET A 137 8.60 -7.62 2.60
C MET A 137 7.79 -7.84 3.87
N ILE A 138 7.01 -6.85 4.26
CA ILE A 138 6.18 -6.84 5.46
C ILE A 138 4.76 -6.39 5.06
N GLY A 139 3.79 -7.29 5.14
CA GLY A 139 2.38 -7.01 4.86
C GLY A 139 1.56 -6.81 6.13
N ASP A 140 0.38 -6.21 6.00
CA ASP A 140 -0.60 -6.22 7.09
C ASP A 140 -1.20 -7.62 7.27
N PHE A 141 -1.36 -8.01 8.53
CA PHE A 141 -1.88 -9.32 8.90
C PHE A 141 -3.41 -9.34 8.81
N ASP A 142 -3.91 -9.72 7.63
CA ASP A 142 -5.32 -10.06 7.39
C ASP A 142 -5.47 -11.55 7.02
N GLY A 143 -5.12 -12.42 7.99
CA GLY A 143 -5.39 -13.87 8.14
C GLY A 143 -5.50 -14.80 6.92
N GLU A 144 -6.31 -14.47 5.92
CA GLU A 144 -6.65 -15.34 4.78
C GLU A 144 -5.54 -15.44 3.72
N PHE A 145 -4.65 -14.44 3.60
CA PHE A 145 -3.67 -14.37 2.51
C PHE A 145 -2.21 -14.65 2.90
N ALA A 146 -1.92 -14.74 4.21
CA ALA A 146 -0.54 -14.80 4.70
C ALA A 146 0.20 -16.05 4.21
N ASP A 147 -0.37 -17.24 4.44
CA ASP A 147 0.26 -18.52 4.07
C ASP A 147 0.40 -18.67 2.55
N GLY A 148 -0.61 -18.23 1.80
CA GLY A 148 -0.59 -18.23 0.33
C GLY A 148 0.55 -17.37 -0.21
N ASN A 149 0.71 -16.16 0.32
CA ASN A 149 1.78 -15.24 -0.09
C ASN A 149 3.17 -15.75 0.25
N VAL A 150 3.36 -16.40 1.39
CA VAL A 150 4.63 -17.06 1.74
C VAL A 150 4.97 -18.17 0.74
N ALA A 151 4.02 -19.06 0.46
CA ALA A 151 4.21 -20.15 -0.49
C ALA A 151 4.47 -19.62 -1.92
N ASN A 152 3.72 -18.61 -2.34
CA ASN A 152 3.86 -17.97 -3.65
C ASN A 152 5.24 -17.33 -3.80
N LEU A 153 5.70 -16.53 -2.82
CA LEU A 153 7.04 -15.93 -2.87
C LEU A 153 8.15 -16.99 -2.94
N SER A 154 8.03 -18.08 -2.17
CA SER A 154 8.97 -19.20 -2.25
C SER A 154 9.05 -19.78 -3.68
N ARG A 155 7.91 -20.00 -4.33
CA ARG A 155 7.86 -20.46 -5.73
C ARG A 155 8.47 -19.43 -6.69
N PHE A 156 8.12 -18.15 -6.54
CA PHE A 156 8.65 -17.10 -7.42
C PHE A 156 10.17 -16.94 -7.31
N ARG A 157 10.75 -17.22 -6.14
CA ARG A 157 12.20 -17.24 -5.93
C ARG A 157 12.88 -18.46 -6.56
N ALA A 158 12.23 -19.62 -6.54
CA ALA A 158 12.74 -20.86 -7.13
C ALA A 158 12.67 -20.84 -8.66
N ASP A 159 11.48 -20.53 -9.19
CA ASP A 159 11.11 -20.81 -10.60
C ASP A 159 10.86 -19.53 -11.42
N GLY A 160 10.71 -18.38 -10.75
CA GLY A 160 10.20 -17.15 -11.34
C GLY A 160 8.68 -17.04 -11.26
N THR A 161 8.15 -15.89 -11.69
CA THR A 161 6.69 -15.65 -11.71
C THR A 161 5.99 -16.37 -12.86
N ASP A 162 4.74 -16.77 -12.65
CA ASP A 162 4.02 -17.77 -13.45
C ASP A 162 3.30 -17.18 -14.68
N TYR A 163 4.06 -16.76 -15.71
CA TYR A 163 3.57 -16.44 -17.06
C TYR A 163 4.72 -16.30 -18.09
N GLU A 164 4.39 -16.15 -19.39
CA GLU A 164 5.35 -16.08 -20.51
C GLU A 164 6.46 -15.03 -20.33
N PHE A 165 6.17 -13.91 -19.66
CA PHE A 165 7.14 -12.85 -19.38
C PHE A 165 7.54 -12.77 -17.90
N GLY A 166 7.44 -13.91 -17.22
CA GLY A 166 7.78 -14.07 -15.82
C GLY A 166 9.19 -13.61 -15.49
N LYS A 167 9.38 -13.20 -14.23
CA LYS A 167 10.62 -12.65 -13.70
C LYS A 167 11.12 -13.50 -12.56
N LYS A 168 12.42 -13.77 -12.57
CA LYS A 168 13.11 -14.33 -11.41
C LYS A 168 13.12 -13.31 -10.26
N ILE A 169 12.71 -13.76 -9.09
CA ILE A 169 12.73 -12.97 -7.86
C ILE A 169 13.97 -13.36 -7.04
N ASP A 170 14.98 -12.50 -6.99
CA ASP A 170 16.25 -12.77 -6.31
C ASP A 170 16.72 -11.66 -5.35
N ARG A 171 15.97 -10.55 -5.25
CA ARG A 171 16.25 -9.44 -4.33
C ARG A 171 15.35 -9.39 -3.11
N ILE A 172 14.22 -10.10 -3.13
CA ILE A 172 13.40 -10.32 -1.94
C ILE A 172 14.00 -11.53 -1.20
N ILE A 173 14.52 -11.28 0.00
CA ILE A 173 15.23 -12.29 0.78
C ILE A 173 14.29 -13.02 1.74
N ASP A 174 14.62 -14.27 2.03
CA ASP A 174 13.91 -15.15 2.96
C ASP A 174 12.42 -15.35 2.62
N SER A 175 11.55 -14.48 3.12
CA SER A 175 10.09 -14.61 3.05
C SER A 175 9.39 -13.24 2.99
N VAL A 176 8.06 -13.27 3.01
CA VAL A 176 7.19 -12.15 3.35
C VAL A 176 6.68 -12.36 4.78
N TYR A 177 6.75 -11.31 5.59
CA TYR A 177 6.29 -11.34 6.97
C TYR A 177 4.99 -10.57 7.10
N PHE A 178 4.15 -10.95 8.05
CA PHE A 178 2.88 -10.28 8.31
C PHE A 178 2.81 -9.86 9.77
N ILE A 179 2.45 -8.61 10.01
CA ILE A 179 2.29 -8.05 11.35
C ILE A 179 1.00 -7.26 11.41
N HIS A 180 0.42 -7.10 12.60
CA HIS A 180 -0.72 -6.22 12.75
C HIS A 180 -0.32 -4.75 12.56
N SER A 181 -1.09 -3.98 11.80
CA SER A 181 -0.87 -2.54 11.57
C SER A 181 -0.65 -1.73 12.86
N HIS A 182 -1.40 -1.96 13.95
CA HIS A 182 -1.17 -1.29 15.24
C HIS A 182 0.19 -1.59 15.92
N HIS A 183 1.00 -2.49 15.36
CA HIS A 183 2.37 -2.76 15.79
C HIS A 183 3.45 -2.05 14.95
N SER A 184 3.08 -1.31 13.90
CA SER A 184 4.07 -0.65 13.03
C SER A 184 3.57 0.66 12.41
N ARG A 185 4.30 1.76 12.68
CA ARG A 185 4.05 3.07 12.05
C ARG A 185 4.27 3.05 10.54
N LEU A 186 5.26 2.31 10.07
CA LEU A 186 5.59 2.25 8.65
C LEU A 186 4.56 1.43 7.86
N LEU A 187 3.94 0.43 8.50
CA LEU A 187 2.82 -0.29 7.93
C LEU A 187 1.57 0.59 7.86
N GLN A 188 1.29 1.38 8.91
CA GLN A 188 0.21 2.38 8.89
C GLN A 188 0.37 3.41 7.74
N LEU A 189 1.61 3.79 7.39
CA LEU A 189 1.85 4.63 6.21
C LEU A 189 1.54 3.91 4.89
N ALA A 190 1.75 2.60 4.80
CA ALA A 190 1.37 1.81 3.63
C ALA A 190 -0.16 1.71 3.49
N ASP A 191 -0.89 1.58 4.59
CA ASP A 191 -2.37 1.70 4.62
C ASP A 191 -2.83 3.06 4.12
N VAL A 192 -2.26 4.16 4.65
CA VAL A 192 -2.57 5.53 4.18
C VAL A 192 -2.32 5.67 2.68
N TYR A 193 -1.19 5.17 2.18
CA TYR A 193 -0.87 5.22 0.75
C TYR A 193 -1.93 4.46 -0.07
N THR A 194 -2.21 3.20 0.29
CA THR A 194 -3.17 2.34 -0.41
C THR A 194 -4.58 2.93 -0.39
N TYR A 195 -5.00 3.47 0.75
CA TYR A 195 -6.28 4.16 0.89
C TYR A 195 -6.38 5.39 -0.01
N CYS A 196 -5.32 6.19 -0.12
CA CYS A 196 -5.31 7.36 -1.00
C CYS A 196 -5.41 6.98 -2.49
N LEU A 197 -4.79 5.88 -2.91
CA LEU A 197 -4.93 5.34 -4.27
C LEU A 197 -6.39 4.95 -4.57
N GLN A 198 -7.01 4.20 -3.65
CA GLN A 198 -8.43 3.86 -3.73
C GLN A 198 -9.30 5.12 -3.80
N LEU A 199 -9.05 6.08 -2.90
CA LEU A 199 -9.85 7.29 -2.76
C LEU A 199 -9.88 8.05 -4.08
N ASP A 200 -8.72 8.23 -4.71
CA ASP A 200 -8.57 8.92 -5.99
C ASP A 200 -9.34 8.23 -7.12
N ALA A 201 -9.24 6.90 -7.19
CA ALA A 201 -9.88 6.06 -8.21
C ALA A 201 -11.35 5.74 -7.94
N SER A 202 -11.90 6.13 -6.79
CA SER A 202 -13.28 5.84 -6.39
C SER A 202 -14.29 6.45 -7.37
N PRO A 203 -15.27 5.68 -7.87
CA PRO A 203 -16.33 6.16 -8.76
C PRO A 203 -17.48 6.86 -8.01
N LEU A 204 -17.47 6.83 -6.68
CA LEU A 204 -18.47 7.52 -5.86
C LEU A 204 -18.47 9.03 -6.13
N PRO A 205 -19.63 9.70 -5.99
CA PRO A 205 -19.74 11.14 -6.23
C PRO A 205 -18.67 11.96 -5.49
N GLU A 206 -18.15 12.97 -6.17
CA GLU A 206 -17.24 13.94 -5.57
C GLU A 206 -18.05 14.90 -4.70
N ASN A 207 -18.18 14.57 -3.42
CA ASN A 207 -18.81 15.40 -2.41
C ASN A 207 -17.85 15.69 -1.26
N TYR A 208 -18.17 16.68 -0.44
CA TYR A 208 -17.45 16.91 0.81
C TYR A 208 -17.65 15.72 1.77
N PRO A 209 -16.60 15.20 2.43
CA PRO A 209 -15.19 15.65 2.42
C PRO A 209 -14.27 15.00 1.38
N ARG A 210 -14.77 14.05 0.59
CA ARG A 210 -13.97 13.29 -0.39
C ARG A 210 -13.26 14.20 -1.38
N GLU A 211 -14.00 15.13 -1.98
CA GLU A 211 -13.45 16.07 -2.97
C GLU A 211 -12.34 16.94 -2.36
N LYS A 212 -12.58 17.51 -1.17
CA LYS A 212 -11.59 18.32 -0.43
C LYS A 212 -10.32 17.53 -0.18
N LEU A 213 -10.42 16.28 0.30
CA LEU A 213 -9.25 15.45 0.57
C LEU A 213 -8.47 15.12 -0.71
N LYS A 214 -9.15 14.76 -1.80
CA LYS A 214 -8.49 14.52 -3.10
C LYS A 214 -7.74 15.76 -3.59
N GLN A 215 -8.37 16.93 -3.50
CA GLN A 215 -7.76 18.19 -3.92
C GLN A 215 -6.49 18.49 -3.11
N LEU A 216 -6.56 18.37 -1.78
CA LEU A 216 -5.40 18.57 -0.90
C LEU A 216 -4.27 17.60 -1.23
N ILE A 217 -4.55 16.30 -1.35
CA ILE A 217 -3.52 15.30 -1.68
C ILE A 217 -2.87 15.61 -3.03
N ARG A 218 -3.64 15.98 -4.06
CA ARG A 218 -3.13 16.29 -5.40
C ARG A 218 -2.33 17.60 -5.44
N ALA A 219 -2.72 18.60 -4.65
CA ALA A 219 -2.07 19.90 -4.61
C ALA A 219 -0.77 19.87 -3.79
N ASP A 220 -0.80 19.22 -2.63
CA ASP A 220 0.22 19.40 -1.59
C ASP A 220 1.19 18.22 -1.48
N THR A 221 0.92 17.12 -2.19
CA THR A 221 1.74 15.89 -2.11
C THR A 221 2.11 15.32 -3.47
N LYS A 222 3.24 14.58 -3.50
CA LYS A 222 3.61 13.72 -4.65
C LYS A 222 3.19 12.27 -4.45
N LEU A 223 2.08 12.03 -3.74
CA LEU A 223 1.62 10.68 -3.41
C LEU A 223 1.29 9.86 -4.67
N HIS A 224 0.69 10.46 -5.69
CA HIS A 224 0.33 9.80 -6.95
C HIS A 224 1.48 9.71 -7.97
N SER A 225 2.74 9.82 -7.52
CA SER A 225 3.94 9.68 -8.35
C SER A 225 4.75 8.44 -7.93
N PRO A 226 4.24 7.23 -8.21
CA PRO A 226 4.92 5.99 -7.85
C PRO A 226 6.20 5.78 -8.66
N GLN A 227 7.21 5.18 -8.03
CA GLN A 227 8.45 4.79 -8.71
C GLN A 227 8.23 3.53 -9.57
N ARG A 228 7.30 2.67 -9.17
CA ARG A 228 6.92 1.47 -9.92
C ARG A 228 5.41 1.28 -9.83
N TYR A 229 4.79 0.88 -10.92
CA TYR A 229 3.36 0.56 -10.91
C TYR A 229 3.02 -0.59 -11.86
N LYS A 230 1.89 -1.26 -11.61
CA LYS A 230 1.22 -2.18 -12.54
C LYS A 230 -0.28 -1.90 -12.51
N ASN A 231 -0.86 -1.55 -13.66
CA ASN A 231 -2.30 -1.59 -13.87
C ASN A 231 -2.62 -2.84 -14.70
N TRP A 232 -3.61 -3.63 -14.28
CA TRP A 232 -3.97 -4.87 -14.96
C TRP A 232 -5.49 -5.13 -14.94
N PRO A 233 -6.07 -5.70 -15.99
CA PRO A 233 -5.48 -5.89 -17.31
C PRO A 233 -5.25 -4.54 -18.02
N THR A 234 -4.27 -4.53 -18.91
CA THR A 234 -4.09 -3.48 -19.94
C THR A 234 -4.77 -3.92 -21.24
N GLU A 235 -5.02 -3.00 -22.19
CA GLU A 235 -5.51 -3.36 -23.53
C GLU A 235 -4.62 -4.41 -24.22
N GLN A 236 -3.31 -4.38 -23.96
CA GLN A 236 -2.33 -5.35 -24.47
C GLN A 236 -2.36 -6.70 -23.75
N SER A 237 -3.04 -6.80 -22.60
CA SER A 237 -3.10 -8.03 -21.78
C SER A 237 -4.02 -9.10 -22.36
N TRP A 238 -4.86 -8.73 -23.34
CA TRP A 238 -5.75 -9.63 -24.07
C TRP A 238 -5.06 -10.35 -25.24
N ALA A 239 -3.88 -9.87 -25.63
CA ALA A 239 -3.08 -10.50 -26.66
C ALA A 239 -2.19 -11.58 -26.02
N LYS A 240 -2.56 -12.84 -26.25
CA LYS A 240 -1.86 -14.10 -25.90
C LYS A 240 -2.24 -14.71 -24.55
N ILE A 241 -3.34 -15.47 -24.62
CA ILE A 241 -3.50 -16.69 -23.82
C ILE A 241 -3.10 -17.83 -24.77
N LYS A 242 -2.20 -18.73 -24.34
CA LYS A 242 -1.95 -20.00 -25.05
C LYS A 242 -3.14 -20.92 -24.91
#